data_AF-A0A7Y2G2Q4-F1
#
_entry.id   AF-A0A7Y2G2Q4-F1
#
_cell.length_a   1.000
_cell.length_b   1.000
_cell.length_c   1.000
_cell.angle_alpha   90.00
_cell.angle_beta   90.00
_cell.angle_gamma   90.00
#
_symmetry.space_group_name_H-M   'P 1'
#
loop_
_entity.id
_entity.type
_entity.pdbx_description
1 polymer ?
#
loop_
_entity_poly.entity_id
_entity_poly.type
_entity_poly.pdbx_seq_one_letter_code
_entity_poly.pdbx_strand_id
1 'polypeptide(L)'
;PVDVLTWEDRMPMLVMMRQTYDVFSVALVLILFSAISFSIINSFLMVIFERIREIGIMSANGLRPMQIFSMLYLEAAFIVIIGLCTGGIVAAALVAWWAETGLDLSAFADGMRQFNLGTVIYPFVDWRHIWIGVTTIFFVVFLSVLYPAFKASRFRAVEAINYV
;
A
#
# COMPACT_ATOMS: atom_id res chain seq x y z
N PRO A 1 43.15 2.34 29.16
CA PRO A 1 42.10 3.03 28.38
C PRO A 1 40.85 2.15 28.31
N VAL A 2 39.69 2.63 28.78
CA VAL A 2 38.43 1.89 28.65
C VAL A 2 37.88 2.22 27.27
N ASP A 3 38.05 1.31 26.31
CA ASP A 3 37.43 1.45 24.99
C ASP A 3 35.92 1.30 25.14
N VAL A 4 35.19 2.38 24.89
CA VAL A 4 33.73 2.41 24.92
C VAL A 4 33.24 1.73 23.64
N LEU A 5 33.21 0.41 23.67
CA LEU A 5 32.66 -0.40 22.58
C LEU A 5 31.14 -0.35 22.62
N THR A 6 30.54 0.01 21.50
CA THR A 6 29.08 0.08 21.32
C THR A 6 28.48 -1.33 21.37
N TRP A 7 27.20 -1.46 21.70
CA TRP A 7 26.53 -2.77 21.72
C TRP A 7 26.58 -3.47 20.35
N GLU A 8 26.64 -2.69 19.27
CA GLU A 8 26.78 -3.16 17.88
C GLU A 8 28.12 -3.87 17.66
N ASP A 9 29.21 -3.34 18.23
CA ASP A 9 30.55 -3.94 18.13
C ASP A 9 30.68 -5.23 18.94
N ARG A 10 29.88 -5.35 20.01
CA ARG A 10 29.88 -6.52 20.90
C ARG A 10 29.00 -7.65 20.40
N MET A 11 28.04 -7.36 19.54
CA MET A 11 27.07 -8.34 19.04
C MET A 11 26.95 -8.29 17.51
N PRO A 12 28.06 -8.50 16.78
CA PRO A 12 28.07 -8.38 15.32
C PRO A 12 27.09 -9.34 14.64
N MET A 13 26.82 -10.50 15.25
CA MET A 13 25.82 -11.46 14.78
C MET A 13 24.40 -10.89 14.80
N LEU A 14 24.02 -10.14 15.84
CA LEU A 14 22.68 -9.52 15.93
C LEU A 14 22.54 -8.36 14.96
N VAL A 15 23.60 -7.57 14.74
CA VAL A 15 23.60 -6.51 13.72
C VAL A 15 23.42 -7.11 12.32
N MET A 16 24.12 -8.21 12.02
CA MET A 16 23.98 -8.92 10.75
C MET A 16 22.57 -9.51 10.56
N MET A 17 21.98 -10.08 11.62
CA MET A 17 20.60 -10.58 11.59
C MET A 17 19.60 -9.45 11.32
N ARG A 18 19.75 -8.31 12.00
CA ARG A 18 18.92 -7.12 11.78
C ARG A 18 19.03 -6.61 10.35
N GLN A 19 20.24 -6.45 9.83
CA GLN A 19 20.46 -6.00 8.45
C GLN A 19 19.83 -6.95 7.43
N THR A 20 19.96 -8.26 7.65
CA THR A 20 19.35 -9.27 6.77
C THR A 20 17.82 -9.16 6.79
N TYR A 21 17.23 -8.99 7.97
CA TYR A 21 15.79 -8.78 8.12
C TYR A 21 15.33 -7.49 7.44
N ASP A 22 16.06 -6.38 7.59
CA ASP A 22 15.74 -5.09 6.99
C ASP A 22 15.75 -5.18 5.45
N VAL A 23 16.76 -5.84 4.85
CA VAL A 23 16.84 -6.05 3.40
C VAL A 23 15.67 -6.91 2.90
N PHE A 24 15.35 -7.99 3.60
CA PHE A 24 14.23 -8.86 3.24
C PHE A 24 12.89 -8.12 3.34
N SER A 25 12.69 -7.34 4.41
CA SER A 25 11.51 -6.50 4.62
C SER A 25 11.33 -5.49 3.49
N VAL A 26 12.40 -4.76 3.11
CA VAL A 26 12.36 -3.81 1.98
C VAL A 26 12.01 -4.51 0.66
N ALA A 27 12.59 -5.68 0.40
CA ALA A 27 12.28 -6.45 -0.80
C ALA A 27 10.80 -6.87 -0.86
N LEU A 28 10.25 -7.39 0.25
CA LEU A 28 8.83 -7.73 0.35
C LEU A 28 7.94 -6.52 0.13
N VAL A 29 8.27 -5.40 0.78
CA VAL A 29 7.55 -4.14 0.66
C VAL A 29 7.50 -3.68 -0.79
N LEU A 30 8.62 -3.73 -1.52
CA LEU A 30 8.67 -3.38 -2.95
C LEU A 30 7.78 -4.28 -3.81
N ILE A 31 7.79 -5.59 -3.56
CA ILE A 31 6.94 -6.55 -4.30
C ILE A 31 5.46 -6.27 -4.03
N LEU A 32 5.08 -6.10 -2.76
CA LEU A 32 3.70 -5.82 -2.37
C LEU A 32 3.22 -4.50 -2.98
N PHE A 33 3.99 -3.43 -2.89
CA PHE A 33 3.61 -2.15 -3.47
C PHE A 33 3.50 -2.20 -4.99
N SER A 34 4.39 -2.93 -5.66
CA SER A 34 4.30 -3.15 -7.11
C SER A 34 2.99 -3.87 -7.46
N ALA A 35 2.69 -4.97 -6.77
CA ALA A 35 1.46 -5.74 -6.98
C ALA A 35 0.19 -4.89 -6.74
N ILE A 36 0.17 -4.10 -5.66
CA ILE A 36 -0.92 -3.18 -5.35
C ILE A 36 -1.08 -2.13 -6.45
N SER A 37 0.02 -1.54 -6.91
CA SER A 37 0.01 -0.54 -8.00
C SER A 37 -0.61 -1.11 -9.26
N PHE A 38 -0.20 -2.31 -9.68
CA PHE A 38 -0.76 -2.99 -10.84
C PHE A 38 -2.25 -3.30 -10.67
N SER A 39 -2.65 -3.80 -9.49
CA SER A 39 -4.05 -4.09 -9.20
C SER A 39 -4.91 -2.83 -9.31
N ILE A 40 -4.44 -1.71 -8.75
CA ILE A 40 -5.15 -0.43 -8.79
C ILE A 40 -5.27 0.08 -10.23
N ILE A 41 -4.17 0.06 -11.00
CA ILE A 41 -4.20 0.50 -12.40
C ILE A 41 -5.24 -0.30 -13.18
N ASN A 42 -5.22 -1.62 -13.04
CA ASN A 42 -6.14 -2.48 -13.77
C ASN A 42 -7.60 -2.25 -13.38
N SER A 43 -7.90 -2.17 -12.08
CA SER A 43 -9.25 -1.90 -11.59
C SER A 43 -9.74 -0.52 -12.00
N PHE A 44 -8.88 0.50 -11.90
CA PHE A 44 -9.27 1.88 -12.23
C PHE A 44 -9.51 2.05 -13.73
N LEU A 45 -8.69 1.42 -14.57
CA LEU A 45 -8.94 1.36 -16.01
C LEU A 45 -10.29 0.73 -16.32
N MET A 46 -10.65 -0.37 -15.64
CA MET A 46 -11.94 -1.03 -15.83
C MET A 46 -13.11 -0.11 -15.50
N VAL A 47 -13.06 0.59 -14.36
CA VAL A 47 -14.09 1.57 -13.95
C VAL A 47 -14.24 2.69 -15.00
N ILE A 48 -13.12 3.17 -15.55
CA ILE A 48 -13.14 4.17 -16.63
C ILE A 48 -13.81 3.61 -17.88
N PHE A 49 -13.47 2.38 -18.28
CA PHE A 49 -14.01 1.77 -19.50
C PHE A 49 -15.52 1.56 -19.42
N GLU A 50 -16.05 1.16 -18.26
CA GLU A 50 -17.50 1.03 -18.05
C GLU A 50 -18.25 2.35 -18.26
N ARG A 51 -17.59 3.49 -18.01
CA ARG A 51 -18.18 4.84 -18.10
C ARG A 51 -17.65 5.68 -19.26
N ILE A 52 -16.98 5.06 -20.23
CA ILE A 52 -16.31 5.79 -21.32
C ILE A 52 -17.28 6.65 -22.14
N ARG A 53 -18.53 6.20 -22.29
CA ARG A 53 -19.59 6.96 -22.98
C ARG A 53 -19.96 8.24 -22.23
N GLU A 54 -20.04 8.19 -20.90
CA GLU A 54 -20.33 9.36 -20.06
C GLU A 54 -19.22 10.40 -20.19
N ILE A 55 -17.95 9.96 -20.16
CA ILE A 55 -16.77 10.80 -20.38
C ILE A 55 -16.80 11.43 -21.78
N GLY A 56 -17.17 10.67 -22.80
CA GLY A 56 -17.34 11.16 -24.16
C GLY A 56 -18.42 12.25 -24.28
N ILE A 57 -19.56 12.08 -23.61
CA ILE A 57 -20.64 13.09 -23.56
C ILE A 57 -20.18 14.34 -22.83
N MET A 58 -19.47 14.21 -21.71
CA MET A 58 -18.87 15.33 -20.97
C MET A 58 -17.90 16.14 -21.85
N SER A 59 -17.04 15.46 -22.60
CA SER A 59 -16.12 16.12 -23.54
C SER A 59 -16.86 16.81 -24.69
N ALA A 60 -17.93 16.21 -25.23
CA ALA A 60 -18.76 16.81 -26.27
C ALA A 60 -19.52 18.06 -25.80
N ASN A 61 -19.89 18.11 -24.51
CA ASN A 61 -20.47 19.30 -23.85
C ASN A 61 -19.45 20.40 -23.54
N GLY A 62 -18.19 20.24 -23.97
CA GLY A 62 -17.17 21.28 -23.88
C GLY A 62 -16.26 21.20 -22.65
N LEU A 63 -16.33 20.13 -21.84
CA LEU A 63 -15.33 19.93 -20.78
C LEU A 63 -13.93 19.74 -21.37
N ARG A 64 -12.97 20.49 -20.83
CA ARG A 64 -11.56 20.37 -21.21
C ARG A 64 -11.00 19.05 -20.66
N PRO A 65 -10.03 18.41 -21.35
CA PRO A 65 -9.34 17.21 -20.87
C PRO A 65 -8.84 17.35 -19.42
N MET A 66 -8.29 18.52 -19.07
CA MET A 66 -7.78 18.77 -17.72
C MET A 66 -8.87 18.79 -16.63
N GLN A 67 -10.11 19.16 -16.99
CA GLN A 67 -11.24 19.11 -16.05
C GLN A 67 -11.70 17.67 -15.81
N ILE A 68 -11.75 16.87 -16.87
CA ILE A 68 -12.06 15.43 -16.78
C ILE A 68 -10.97 14.71 -15.98
N PHE A 69 -9.70 15.00 -16.25
CA PHE A 69 -8.56 14.48 -15.49
C PHE A 69 -8.72 14.77 -14.00
N SER A 70 -8.91 16.04 -13.62
CA SER A 70 -9.04 16.43 -12.21
C SER A 70 -10.25 15.79 -11.54
N MET A 71 -11.36 15.63 -12.26
CA MET A 71 -12.55 14.94 -11.74
C MET A 71 -12.26 13.48 -11.41
N LEU A 72 -11.70 12.73 -12.36
CA LEU A 72 -11.34 11.31 -12.17
C LEU A 72 -10.30 11.15 -11.07
N TYR A 73 -9.36 12.09 -11.01
CA TYR A 73 -8.31 12.07 -10.00
C TYR A 73 -8.84 12.33 -8.59
N LEU A 74 -9.80 13.24 -8.45
CA LEU A 74 -10.50 13.48 -7.19
C LEU A 74 -11.35 12.28 -6.78
N GLU A 75 -12.05 11.63 -7.72
CA GLU A 75 -12.80 10.40 -7.44
C GLU A 75 -11.90 9.32 -6.85
N ALA A 76 -10.73 9.10 -7.45
CA ALA A 76 -9.73 8.18 -6.91
C ALA A 76 -9.23 8.59 -5.53
N ALA A 77 -8.97 9.88 -5.30
CA ALA A 77 -8.55 10.38 -4.00
C ALA A 77 -9.59 10.10 -2.91
N PHE A 78 -10.89 10.25 -3.21
CA PHE A 78 -11.96 9.89 -2.27
C PHE A 78 -11.98 8.39 -1.96
N ILE A 79 -11.82 7.53 -2.97
CA ILE A 79 -11.75 6.07 -2.78
C ILE A 79 -10.57 5.72 -1.86
N VAL A 80 -9.41 6.34 -2.07
CA VAL A 80 -8.22 6.13 -1.22
C VAL A 80 -8.45 6.55 0.22
N ILE A 81 -9.05 7.72 0.45
CA ILE A 81 -9.33 8.21 1.80
C ILE A 81 -10.28 7.23 2.52
N ILE A 82 -11.34 6.79 1.86
CA ILE A 82 -12.29 5.81 2.42
C ILE A 82 -11.59 4.48 2.71
N GLY A 83 -10.74 4.01 1.79
CA GLY A 83 -9.96 2.77 1.97
C GLY A 83 -8.96 2.86 3.11
N LEU A 84 -8.24 3.98 3.25
CA LEU A 84 -7.31 4.22 4.36
C LEU A 84 -8.03 4.28 5.70
N CYS A 85 -9.19 4.95 5.77
CA CYS A 85 -10.00 5.02 6.99
C CYS A 85 -10.53 3.64 7.39
N THR A 86 -11.20 2.93 6.48
CA THR A 86 -11.81 1.63 6.77
C THR A 86 -10.74 0.56 7.04
N GLY A 87 -9.70 0.50 6.20
CA GLY A 87 -8.57 -0.40 6.39
C GLY A 87 -7.80 -0.12 7.68
N GLY A 88 -7.60 1.16 8.03
CA GLY A 88 -6.96 1.57 9.27
C GLY A 88 -7.74 1.14 10.51
N ILE A 89 -9.06 1.29 10.50
CA ILE A 89 -9.93 0.84 11.60
C ILE A 89 -9.86 -0.69 11.76
N VAL A 90 -9.97 -1.44 10.66
CA VAL A 90 -9.89 -2.90 10.68
C VAL A 90 -8.51 -3.37 11.18
N ALA A 91 -7.43 -2.76 10.70
CA ALA A 91 -6.08 -3.07 11.13
C ALA A 91 -5.87 -2.78 12.62
N ALA A 92 -6.34 -1.63 13.10
CA ALA A 92 -6.25 -1.27 14.52
C ALA A 92 -7.03 -2.25 15.41
N ALA A 93 -8.23 -2.67 14.99
CA ALA A 93 -9.03 -3.66 15.72
C ALA A 93 -8.34 -5.03 15.78
N LEU A 94 -7.75 -5.50 14.67
CA LEU A 94 -7.01 -6.76 14.61
C LEU A 94 -5.76 -6.71 15.50
N VAL A 95 -5.00 -5.62 15.44
CA VAL A 95 -3.80 -5.44 16.27
C VAL A 95 -4.17 -5.42 17.75
N ALA A 96 -5.23 -4.70 18.14
CA ALA A 96 -5.70 -4.69 19.52
C ALA A 96 -6.12 -6.09 20.00
N TRP A 97 -6.82 -6.85 19.15
CA TRP A 97 -7.23 -8.22 19.48
C TRP A 97 -6.03 -9.17 19.66
N TRP A 98 -5.03 -9.09 18.78
CA TRP A 98 -3.81 -9.89 18.90
C TRP A 98 -2.87 -9.42 20.02
N ALA A 99 -2.94 -8.15 20.42
CA ALA A 99 -2.19 -7.66 21.57
C ALA A 99 -2.65 -8.33 22.87
N GLU A 100 -3.92 -8.71 22.98
CA GLU A 100 -4.45 -9.42 24.15
C GLU A 100 -4.32 -10.95 24.04
N THR A 101 -4.65 -11.51 22.87
CA THR A 101 -4.68 -12.97 22.66
C THR A 101 -3.29 -13.57 22.38
N GLY A 102 -2.37 -12.77 21.84
CA GLY A 102 -1.08 -13.23 21.34
C GLY A 102 -1.22 -13.99 20.01
N LEU A 103 -0.23 -13.85 19.14
CA LEU A 103 -0.12 -14.66 17.93
C LEU A 103 0.51 -16.01 18.30
N ASP A 104 -0.29 -17.06 18.30
CA ASP A 104 0.21 -18.42 18.49
C ASP A 104 0.95 -18.91 17.24
N LEU A 105 2.26 -19.02 17.36
CA LEU A 105 3.18 -19.54 16.36
C LEU A 105 3.61 -20.97 16.70
N SER A 106 2.78 -21.73 17.42
CA SER A 106 2.99 -23.15 17.73
C SER A 106 3.29 -24.00 16.48
N ALA A 107 2.73 -23.64 15.33
CA ALA A 107 3.06 -24.26 14.03
C ALA A 107 4.54 -24.13 13.62
N PHE A 108 5.27 -23.14 14.16
CA PHE A 108 6.70 -22.89 13.94
C PHE A 108 7.55 -23.18 15.18
N ALA A 109 7.00 -23.91 16.16
CA ALA A 109 7.63 -24.12 17.46
C ALA A 109 9.04 -24.73 17.37
N ASP A 110 9.29 -25.62 16.41
CA ASP A 110 10.61 -26.26 16.25
C ASP A 110 11.69 -25.27 15.82
N GLY A 111 11.36 -24.29 14.96
CA GLY A 111 12.26 -23.20 14.61
C GLY A 111 12.45 -22.21 15.76
N MET A 112 11.37 -21.87 16.47
CA MET A 112 11.42 -20.91 17.60
C MET A 112 12.22 -21.43 18.80
N ARG A 113 12.11 -22.73 19.11
CA ARG A 113 12.87 -23.39 20.18
C ARG A 113 14.37 -23.37 19.92
N GLN A 114 14.81 -23.43 18.66
CA GLN A 114 16.23 -23.34 18.30
C GLN A 114 16.86 -22.01 18.71
N PHE A 115 16.07 -20.93 18.73
CA PHE A 115 16.48 -19.60 19.16
C PHE A 115 16.09 -19.27 20.62
N ASN A 116 15.59 -20.27 21.36
CA ASN A 116 15.09 -20.12 22.73
C ASN A 116 14.01 -19.03 22.88
N LEU A 117 13.21 -18.83 21.83
CA LEU A 117 12.11 -17.87 21.81
C LEU A 117 10.79 -18.56 22.19
N GLY A 118 9.90 -17.84 22.87
CA GLY A 118 8.54 -18.30 23.16
C GLY A 118 7.70 -18.45 21.88
N THR A 119 6.71 -19.32 21.89
CA THR A 119 5.84 -19.58 20.72
C THR A 119 4.72 -18.54 20.53
N VAL A 120 4.53 -17.64 21.50
CA VAL A 120 3.51 -16.58 21.43
C VAL A 120 4.21 -15.24 21.23
N ILE A 121 3.85 -14.55 20.15
CA ILE A 121 4.36 -13.20 19.85
C ILE A 121 3.24 -12.18 20.00
N TYR A 122 3.51 -11.11 20.73
CA TYR A 122 2.58 -9.99 20.86
C TYR A 122 2.98 -8.90 19.87
N PRO A 123 2.11 -8.57 18.89
CA PRO A 123 2.41 -7.52 17.94
C PRO A 123 2.44 -6.18 18.67
N PHE A 124 3.51 -5.42 18.47
CA PHE A 124 3.58 -4.03 18.85
C PHE A 124 3.55 -3.17 17.59
N VAL A 125 2.77 -2.09 17.62
CA VAL A 125 2.71 -1.14 16.51
C VAL A 125 3.10 0.23 17.04
N ASP A 126 4.22 0.74 16.54
CA ASP A 126 4.62 2.13 16.79
C ASP A 126 3.82 3.07 15.89
N TRP A 127 3.40 4.20 16.46
CA TRP A 127 2.70 5.26 15.74
C TRP A 127 3.46 5.74 14.49
N ARG A 128 4.81 5.76 14.55
CA ARG A 128 5.66 6.12 13.40
C ARG A 128 5.46 5.17 12.22
N HIS A 129 5.36 3.87 12.46
CA HIS A 129 5.17 2.87 11.41
C HIS A 129 3.80 2.99 10.75
N ILE A 130 2.77 3.37 11.51
CA ILE A 130 1.43 3.66 10.96
C ILE A 130 1.51 4.83 9.97
N TRP A 131 2.11 5.95 10.37
CA TRP A 131 2.21 7.12 9.49
C TRP A 131 3.05 6.85 8.24
N ILE A 132 4.16 6.12 8.37
CA ILE A 132 4.97 5.72 7.21
C ILE A 132 4.13 4.84 6.27
N GLY A 133 3.38 3.87 6.79
CA GLY A 133 2.52 3.00 5.99
C GLY A 133 1.42 3.78 5.27
N VAL A 134 0.67 4.62 5.99
CA VAL A 134 -0.42 5.44 5.44
C VAL A 134 0.09 6.38 4.36
N THR A 135 1.18 7.10 4.61
CA THR A 135 1.77 8.02 3.63
C THR A 135 2.27 7.28 2.40
N THR A 136 2.96 6.15 2.57
CA THR A 136 3.47 5.35 1.45
C THR A 136 2.33 4.82 0.59
N ILE A 137 1.28 4.24 1.20
CA ILE A 137 0.10 3.76 0.46
C ILE A 137 -0.57 4.91 -0.29
N PHE A 138 -0.79 6.04 0.38
CA PHE A 138 -1.39 7.22 -0.24
C PHE A 138 -0.64 7.63 -1.51
N PHE A 139 0.70 7.76 -1.44
CA PHE A 139 1.52 8.11 -2.61
C PHE A 139 1.49 7.03 -3.69
N VAL A 140 1.55 5.75 -3.33
CA VAL A 140 1.51 4.66 -4.30
C VAL A 140 0.21 4.65 -5.07
N VAL A 141 -0.95 4.80 -4.41
CA VAL A 141 -2.23 4.86 -5.12
C VAL A 141 -2.33 6.12 -5.97
N PHE A 142 -1.96 7.26 -5.40
CA PHE A 142 -2.00 8.55 -6.07
C PHE A 142 -1.16 8.57 -7.36
N LEU A 143 0.04 7.96 -7.32
CA LEU A 143 0.91 7.78 -8.49
C LEU A 143 0.35 6.76 -9.48
N SER A 144 -0.20 5.65 -8.98
CA SER A 144 -0.77 4.59 -9.83
C SER A 144 -1.96 5.09 -10.65
N VAL A 145 -2.77 6.01 -10.11
CA VAL A 145 -3.94 6.54 -10.80
C VAL A 145 -3.62 7.67 -11.79
N LEU A 146 -2.44 8.30 -11.71
CA LEU A 146 -2.04 9.35 -12.66
C LEU A 146 -2.09 8.87 -14.11
N TYR A 147 -1.53 7.69 -14.39
CA TYR A 147 -1.51 7.12 -15.74
C TYR A 147 -2.91 6.86 -16.32
N PRO A 148 -3.80 6.09 -15.66
CA PRO A 148 -5.11 5.81 -16.20
C PRO A 148 -6.00 7.06 -16.27
N ALA A 149 -5.95 7.95 -15.28
CA ALA A 149 -6.71 9.21 -15.32
C ALA A 149 -6.27 10.11 -16.49
N PHE A 150 -4.95 10.21 -16.73
CA PHE A 150 -4.42 10.97 -17.85
C PHE A 150 -4.84 10.37 -19.20
N LYS A 151 -4.71 9.04 -19.33
CA LYS A 151 -5.16 8.33 -20.53
C LYS A 151 -6.65 8.53 -20.78
N ALA A 152 -7.47 8.47 -19.74
CA ALA A 152 -8.91 8.66 -19.80
C ALA A 152 -9.33 10.06 -20.26
N SER A 153 -8.63 11.09 -19.76
CA SER A 153 -8.93 12.49 -20.07
C SER A 153 -8.82 12.84 -21.55
N ARG A 154 -8.13 12.02 -22.34
CA ARG A 154 -7.88 12.22 -23.76
C ARG A 154 -8.85 11.45 -24.66
N PHE A 155 -9.74 10.62 -24.13
CA PHE A 155 -10.75 9.94 -24.95
C PHE A 155 -11.71 10.97 -25.54
N ARG A 156 -11.86 10.95 -26.87
CA ARG A 156 -12.80 11.82 -27.59
C ARG A 156 -14.13 11.10 -27.82
N ALA A 157 -15.22 11.86 -27.88
CA ALA A 157 -16.57 11.35 -28.14
C ALA A 157 -16.66 10.44 -29.38
N VAL A 158 -15.84 10.69 -30.40
CA VAL A 158 -15.80 9.89 -31.65
C VAL A 158 -15.18 8.50 -31.43
N GLU A 159 -14.22 8.36 -30.52
CA GLU A 159 -13.61 7.07 -30.18
C GLU A 159 -14.53 6.23 -29.29
N ALA A 160 -15.35 6.88 -28.45
CA ALA A 160 -16.31 6.21 -27.57
C ALA A 160 -17.45 5.50 -28.33
N ILE A 161 -17.78 5.94 -29.55
CA ILE A 161 -18.81 5.31 -30.40
C ILE A 161 -18.26 4.09 -31.17
N ASN A 162 -16.96 4.07 -31.45
CA ASN A 162 -16.31 3.00 -32.21
C ASN A 162 -15.84 1.81 -31.35
N TYR A 163 -16.02 1.86 -30.03
CA TYR A 163 -15.55 0.83 -29.08
C TYR A 163 -16.61 -0.27 -28.80
N VAL A 164 -17.49 -0.53 -29.77
CA VAL A 164 -18.50 -1.61 -29.74
C VAL A 164 -17.99 -2.83 -30.50
#